data_AF-A0A2E9V6J3-F1
#
_entry.id   AF-A0A2E9V6J3-F1
#
_cell.length_a   1.000
_cell.length_b   1.000
_cell.length_c   1.000
_cell.angle_alpha   90.00
_cell.angle_beta   90.00
_cell.angle_gamma   90.00
#
_symmetry.space_group_name_H-M   'P 1'
#
loop_
_entity.id
_entity.type
_entity.pdbx_description
1 polymer ?
#
loop_
_entity_poly.entity_id
_entity_poly.type
_entity_poly.pdbx_seq_one_letter_code
_entity_poly.pdbx_strand_id
1 'polypeptide(L)'
;MAKDTFYLSKSDKKDKKFKMVMPSYNHTHHFGQRGASDLTIHKDEERAKRYRSRHAKDKINDVHSAGAMSWYILWSSPSLSQGIRNYEKRFGVNVIYKK
;
A
#
# COMPACT_ATOMS: atom_id res chain seq x y z
N MET A 1 -22.53 -7.42 3.34
CA MET A 1 -22.25 -6.47 2.25
C MET A 1 -21.05 -6.99 1.46
N ALA A 2 -21.11 -6.97 0.13
CA ALA A 2 -19.97 -7.36 -0.69
C ALA A 2 -18.80 -6.41 -0.40
N LYS A 3 -17.59 -6.95 -0.21
CA LYS A 3 -16.39 -6.12 -0.04
C LYS A 3 -15.97 -5.58 -1.39
N ASP A 4 -15.61 -4.29 -1.43
CA ASP A 4 -14.97 -3.72 -2.61
C ASP A 4 -13.70 -4.50 -2.94
N THR A 5 -13.50 -4.81 -4.23
CA THR A 5 -12.33 -5.51 -4.72
C THR A 5 -11.42 -4.56 -5.49
N PHE A 6 -10.17 -4.45 -5.04
CA PHE A 6 -9.12 -3.67 -5.66
C PHE A 6 -8.07 -4.58 -6.29
N TYR A 7 -7.35 -4.08 -7.29
CA TYR A 7 -6.32 -4.82 -7.98
C TYR A 7 -4.97 -4.14 -7.84
N LEU A 8 -4.04 -4.81 -7.16
CA LEU A 8 -2.67 -4.36 -6.97
C LEU A 8 -1.77 -5.00 -8.03
N SER A 9 -0.93 -4.21 -8.70
CA SER A 9 0.05 -4.72 -9.66
C SER A 9 1.28 -3.81 -9.70
N LYS A 10 2.35 -4.23 -10.39
CA LYS A 10 3.47 -3.33 -10.67
C LYS A 10 2.99 -2.13 -11.47
N SER A 11 3.49 -0.95 -11.10
CA SER A 11 3.19 0.28 -11.84
C SER A 11 3.87 0.27 -13.20
N ASP A 12 3.17 0.76 -14.22
CA ASP A 12 3.71 1.10 -15.55
C ASP A 12 4.54 2.40 -15.52
N LYS A 13 4.20 3.36 -14.64
CA LYS A 13 4.98 4.60 -14.47
C LYS A 13 6.41 4.35 -14.01
N LYS A 14 7.36 5.03 -14.67
CA LYS A 14 8.82 4.91 -14.47
C LYS A 14 9.29 5.20 -13.04
N ASP A 15 8.60 6.08 -12.33
CA ASP A 15 8.97 6.55 -10.98
C ASP A 15 8.24 5.82 -9.86
N LYS A 16 7.22 4.99 -10.18
CA LYS A 16 6.37 4.32 -9.21
C LYS A 16 6.60 2.82 -9.15
N LYS A 17 6.41 2.26 -7.96
CA LYS A 17 6.63 0.84 -7.67
C LYS A 17 5.38 0.01 -7.96
N PHE A 18 4.24 0.41 -7.40
CA PHE A 18 2.98 -0.29 -7.53
C PHE A 18 1.86 0.63 -8.01
N LYS A 19 0.84 0.03 -8.61
CA LYS A 19 -0.45 0.67 -8.86
C LYS A 19 -1.57 -0.15 -8.26
N MET A 20 -2.56 0.53 -7.70
CA MET A 20 -3.81 -0.06 -7.22
C MET A 20 -4.98 0.51 -8.00
N VAL A 21 -5.68 -0.37 -8.73
CA VAL A 21 -6.91 -0.04 -9.44
C VAL A 21 -8.08 -0.24 -8.49
N MET A 22 -8.92 0.79 -8.37
CA MET A 22 -10.08 0.84 -7.48
C MET A 22 -11.35 1.07 -8.30
N PRO A 23 -12.01 0.00 -8.79
CA PRO A 23 -13.18 0.11 -9.64
C PRO A 23 -14.34 0.86 -8.96
N SER A 24 -14.58 0.63 -7.66
CA SER A 24 -15.66 1.31 -6.91
C SER A 24 -15.46 2.83 -6.81
N TYR A 25 -14.23 3.31 -6.99
CA TYR A 25 -13.88 4.74 -6.99
C TYR A 25 -13.60 5.29 -8.40
N ASN A 26 -13.70 4.45 -9.44
CA ASN A 26 -13.28 4.76 -10.81
C ASN A 26 -11.89 5.42 -10.88
N HIS A 27 -10.93 4.94 -10.08
CA HIS A 27 -9.63 5.58 -9.94
C HIS A 27 -8.49 4.57 -9.85
N THR A 28 -7.28 5.01 -10.21
CA THR A 28 -6.05 4.22 -10.07
C THR A 28 -4.97 5.03 -9.37
N HIS A 29 -4.51 4.52 -8.24
CA HIS A 29 -3.42 5.12 -7.48
C HIS A 29 -2.09 4.49 -7.87
N HIS A 30 -1.05 5.30 -8.07
CA HIS A 30 0.32 4.80 -8.21
C HIS A 30 1.13 5.23 -7.00
N PHE A 31 1.76 4.27 -6.31
CA PHE A 31 2.39 4.49 -5.01
C PHE A 31 3.69 3.70 -4.85
N GLY A 32 4.49 4.11 -3.86
CA GLY A 32 5.88 3.68 -3.69
C GLY A 32 6.80 4.24 -4.78
N GLN A 33 8.02 4.60 -4.41
CA GLN A 33 9.03 5.06 -5.36
C GLN A 33 9.75 3.84 -5.98
N ARG A 34 9.89 3.82 -7.31
CA ARG A 34 10.64 2.77 -8.00
C ARG A 34 12.11 2.83 -7.58
N GLY A 35 12.70 1.68 -7.26
CA GLY A 35 14.08 1.57 -6.81
C GLY A 35 14.31 1.94 -5.34
N ALA A 36 13.32 2.54 -4.67
CA ALA A 36 13.40 2.79 -3.23
C ALA A 36 13.24 1.48 -2.44
N SER A 37 13.99 1.38 -1.35
CA SER A 37 13.89 0.27 -0.41
C SER A 37 12.81 0.58 0.64
N ASP A 38 11.92 -0.38 0.87
CA ASP A 38 10.87 -0.35 1.88
C ASP A 38 10.93 -1.61 2.76
N LEU A 39 10.08 -1.69 3.78
CA LEU A 39 10.13 -2.78 4.77
C LEU A 39 10.01 -4.15 4.12
N THR A 40 9.30 -4.26 2.99
CA THR A 40 9.17 -5.52 2.23
C THR A 40 10.47 -5.97 1.55
N ILE A 41 11.45 -5.07 1.41
CA ILE A 41 12.79 -5.34 0.85
C ILE A 41 13.82 -5.48 1.96
N HIS A 42 14.02 -4.43 2.76
CA HIS A 42 15.14 -4.36 3.70
C HIS A 42 14.86 -5.02 5.05
N LYS A 43 13.58 -5.27 5.39
CA LYS A 43 13.16 -5.93 6.65
C LYS A 43 13.70 -5.28 7.95
N ASP A 44 13.91 -3.98 7.93
CA ASP A 44 14.43 -3.19 9.07
C ASP A 44 13.27 -2.48 9.75
N GLU A 45 12.93 -2.96 10.94
CA GLU A 45 11.78 -2.49 11.71
C GLU A 45 11.98 -1.07 12.26
N GLU A 46 13.22 -0.66 12.57
CA GLU A 46 13.53 0.69 13.05
C GLU A 46 13.36 1.73 11.95
N ARG A 47 13.76 1.40 10.71
CA ARG A 47 13.42 2.21 9.54
C ARG A 47 11.92 2.33 9.33
N ALA A 48 11.17 1.24 9.52
CA ALA A 48 9.72 1.28 9.43
C ALA A 48 9.07 2.10 10.54
N LYS A 49 9.57 2.04 11.78
CA LYS A 49 9.13 2.92 12.88
C LYS A 49 9.35 4.39 12.52
N ARG A 50 10.55 4.78 12.06
CA ARG A 50 10.84 6.16 11.63
C ARG A 50 9.96 6.63 10.48
N TYR A 51 9.76 5.78 9.47
CA TYR A 51 8.83 6.08 8.38
C TYR A 51 7.43 6.34 8.92
N ARG A 52 6.94 5.45 9.79
CA ARG A 52 5.60 5.58 10.39
C ARG A 52 5.48 6.83 11.26
N SER A 53 6.45 7.15 12.09
CA SER A 53 6.43 8.39 12.88
C SER A 53 6.36 9.64 12.00
N ARG A 54 7.11 9.68 10.89
CA ARG A 54 7.11 10.81 9.95
C ARG A 54 5.78 10.96 9.20
N HIS A 55 5.18 9.84 8.81
CA HIS A 55 3.94 9.82 8.02
C HIS A 55 2.67 9.67 8.87
N ALA A 56 2.77 9.74 10.20
CA ALA A 56 1.64 9.53 11.10
C ALA A 56 0.52 10.58 10.93
N LYS A 57 0.86 11.76 10.41
CA LYS A 57 -0.08 12.86 10.13
C LYS A 57 -0.64 12.83 8.70
N ASP A 58 -0.20 11.89 7.86
CA ASP A 58 -0.73 11.73 6.51
C ASP A 58 -2.14 11.14 6.56
N LYS A 59 -2.83 11.12 5.41
CA LYS A 59 -4.17 10.50 5.25
C LYS A 59 -4.14 8.97 5.33
N ILE A 60 -3.53 8.40 6.38
CA ILE A 60 -3.41 6.95 6.57
C ILE A 60 -4.75 6.28 6.91
N ASN A 61 -5.78 7.03 7.29
CA ASN A 61 -7.11 6.51 7.58
C ASN A 61 -8.06 6.55 6.38
N ASP A 62 -7.57 6.92 5.21
CA ASP A 62 -8.36 7.01 3.98
C ASP A 62 -8.02 5.86 3.03
N VAL A 63 -9.02 5.03 2.73
CA VAL A 63 -8.92 3.91 1.79
C VAL A 63 -8.57 4.39 0.38
N HIS A 64 -8.94 5.61 0.00
CA HIS A 64 -8.68 6.16 -1.32
C HIS A 64 -7.44 7.07 -1.32
N SER A 65 -6.37 6.68 -0.60
CA SER A 65 -5.14 7.46 -0.53
C SER A 65 -3.86 6.65 -0.76
N ALA A 66 -2.95 7.19 -1.58
CA ALA A 66 -1.63 6.60 -1.80
C ALA A 66 -0.77 6.54 -0.52
N GLY A 67 -1.06 7.41 0.45
CA GLY A 67 -0.44 7.42 1.78
C GLY A 67 -0.79 6.16 2.58
N ALA A 68 -2.09 5.84 2.69
CA ALA A 68 -2.54 4.62 3.36
C ALA A 68 -2.01 3.36 2.66
N MET A 69 -2.02 3.34 1.32
CA MET A 69 -1.47 2.23 0.55
C MET A 69 0.00 2.00 0.88
N SER A 70 0.82 3.06 0.85
CA SER A 70 2.24 2.94 1.17
C SER A 70 2.43 2.50 2.62
N TRP A 71 1.70 3.11 3.56
CA TRP A 71 1.77 2.79 4.98
C TRP A 71 1.49 1.33 5.28
N TYR A 72 0.34 0.81 4.83
CA TYR A 72 -0.07 -0.55 5.15
C TYR A 72 0.60 -1.58 4.24
N ILE A 73 0.65 -1.35 2.93
CA ILE A 73 1.15 -2.37 2.00
C ILE A 73 2.68 -2.47 2.04
N LEU A 74 3.39 -1.34 2.17
CA LEU A 74 4.86 -1.32 2.06
C LEU A 74 5.60 -1.17 3.39
N TRP A 75 4.96 -0.57 4.41
CA TRP A 75 5.64 -0.18 5.66
C TRP A 75 5.04 -0.78 6.94
N SER A 76 4.01 -1.63 6.84
CA SER A 76 3.41 -2.27 8.03
C SER A 76 3.94 -3.67 8.32
N SER A 77 4.53 -4.35 7.34
CA SER A 77 5.08 -5.70 7.51
C SER A 77 6.26 -5.97 6.56
N PRO A 78 7.22 -6.83 6.93
CA PRO A 78 8.29 -7.30 6.04
C PRO A 78 7.80 -8.20 4.91
N SER A 79 6.54 -8.64 4.93
CA SER A 79 5.92 -9.39 3.84
C SER A 79 4.87 -8.55 3.13
N LEU A 80 4.95 -8.47 1.80
CA LEU A 80 3.96 -7.77 0.98
C LEU A 80 2.56 -8.36 1.17
N SER A 81 2.43 -9.69 1.26
CA SER A 81 1.13 -10.34 1.47
C SER A 81 0.52 -9.98 2.83
N GLN A 82 1.36 -9.84 3.86
CA GLN A 82 0.91 -9.42 5.17
C GLN A 82 0.54 -7.92 5.18
N GLY A 83 1.29 -7.08 4.46
CA GLY A 83 0.95 -5.68 4.27
C GLY A 83 -0.40 -5.48 3.57
N ILE A 84 -0.68 -6.30 2.55
CA ILE A 84 -1.99 -6.34 1.87
C ILE A 84 -3.09 -6.72 2.87
N ARG A 85 -2.91 -7.80 3.64
CA ARG A 85 -3.88 -8.22 4.67
C ARG A 85 -4.13 -7.13 5.71
N ASN A 86 -3.11 -6.37 6.09
CA ASN A 86 -3.26 -5.26 7.03
C ASN A 86 -4.13 -4.14 6.43
N TYR A 87 -3.94 -3.83 5.15
CA TYR A 87 -4.79 -2.88 4.42
C TYR A 87 -6.24 -3.36 4.31
N GLU A 88 -6.46 -4.62 3.91
CA GLU A 88 -7.78 -5.25 3.83
C GLU A 88 -8.52 -5.23 5.17
N LYS A 89 -7.82 -5.60 6.26
CA LYS A 89 -8.39 -5.56 7.62
C LYS A 89 -8.74 -4.15 8.06
N ARG A 90 -7.92 -3.15 7.71
CA ARG A 90 -8.15 -1.76 8.11
C ARG A 90 -9.38 -1.16 7.43
N PHE A 91 -9.55 -1.42 6.13
CA PHE A 91 -10.57 -0.76 5.31
C PHE A 91 -11.76 -1.64 4.94
N GLY A 92 -11.75 -2.92 5.32
CA GLY A 92 -12.84 -3.85 5.01
C GLY A 92 -12.95 -4.21 3.52
N VAL A 93 -11.85 -4.09 2.77
CA VAL A 93 -11.79 -4.34 1.32
C VAL A 93 -11.07 -5.65 1.00
N ASN A 94 -11.12 -6.07 -0.25
CA ASN A 94 -10.37 -7.19 -0.81
C ASN A 94 -9.34 -6.68 -1.81
N VAL A 95 -8.09 -7.11 -1.73
CA VAL A 95 -7.01 -6.66 -2.62
C VAL A 95 -6.38 -7.86 -3.30
N ILE A 96 -6.57 -7.94 -4.62
CA ILE A 96 -6.02 -9.01 -5.45
C ILE A 96 -4.69 -8.54 -6.04
N TYR A 97 -3.60 -9.19 -5.65
CA TYR A 97 -2.27 -8.94 -6.21
C TYR A 97 -2.09 -9.69 -7.54
N LYS A 98 -2.00 -8.93 -8.64
CA LYS A 98 -1.64 -9.40 -9.98
C LYS A 98 -0.14 -9.23 -10.17
N LYS A 99 0.58 -10.36 -10.21
CA LYS A 99 2.05 -10.42 -10.33
C LYS A 99 2.53 -9.93 -11.69
#